data_AF-A0A5C6FG85-F1
#
_entry.id   AF-A0A5C6FG85-F1
#
_cell.length_a   1.000
_cell.length_b   1.000
_cell.length_c   1.000
_cell.angle_alpha   90.00
_cell.angle_beta   90.00
_cell.angle_gamma   90.00
#
_symmetry.space_group_name_H-M   'P 1'
#
loop_
_entity.id
_entity.type
_entity.pdbx_description
1 polymer ?
#
loop_
_entity_poly.entity_id
_entity_poly.type
_entity_poly.pdbx_seq_one_letter_code
_entity_poly.pdbx_strand_id
1 'polypeptide(L)'
;MCVGMIAFGSFHPLAAQSPGEMAAEQARMEAEMAASAEYGSEYEEMDGYGGYGGGYGSPYGGGSAQSDATQTYLADLVSLVDGFKLSPLFAPDANVDVQTGPVLSREADQAFAAGNPAIALALMCGHMATEFDEAGPVIGSVQFSPALRRPVWNVRWAVSIAVRGSEDVSDPDPIREGATTPGRRMAGGGGGPSYDDSGAMEEQMQMQMQMEMEEMNSAMSGYDDMNSMSMTPSAKKPVIKSRDMLNAEAETVMSENLGLVAEMIAEEFTKRFTAGDYGPLFKSVTAPAPADPRASMVRSPIAAPVVANPEMSAELDELLSIAPDSLTMWKPGLSYVGMGASDEMLLVAKREGIEFLLHFDVLLKPGRGDKTQNVSRCRMFHVASGKQMALSKGIDNLEAAQMVGTGRSADERAYINDQIAALLGIMDRDTKAVSMPQNLSAEAAKGRVAMLLGSPKAKSLHTLAEIRLYQTMGLLTAEEVEMAFDIVGGSEALLFLHGPREERLAMARKWAGRSAPSAKP
;
A
#
# COMPACT_ATOMS: atom_id res chain seq x y z
N MET A 1 -55.57 -24.51 -34.49
CA MET A 1 -54.72 -23.65 -35.34
C MET A 1 -54.40 -22.41 -34.52
N CYS A 2 -53.14 -22.32 -34.09
CA CYS A 2 -52.65 -21.33 -33.14
C CYS A 2 -52.44 -19.97 -33.81
N VAL A 3 -52.99 -18.91 -33.20
CA VAL A 3 -52.71 -17.51 -33.54
C VAL A 3 -51.89 -16.94 -32.37
N GLY A 4 -50.67 -16.51 -32.68
CA GLY A 4 -49.68 -16.05 -31.70
C GLY A 4 -49.94 -14.64 -31.18
N MET A 5 -49.75 -14.47 -29.87
CA MET A 5 -49.67 -13.20 -29.16
C MET A 5 -48.36 -12.47 -29.48
N ILE A 6 -48.45 -11.18 -29.82
CA ILE A 6 -47.35 -10.22 -29.78
C ILE A 6 -47.57 -9.32 -28.56
N ALA A 7 -46.61 -9.32 -27.63
CA ALA A 7 -46.60 -8.44 -26.47
C ALA A 7 -46.01 -7.07 -26.84
N PHE A 8 -46.75 -6.00 -26.55
CA PHE A 8 -46.27 -4.62 -26.60
C PHE A 8 -45.60 -4.26 -25.27
N GLY A 9 -44.33 -3.83 -25.34
CA GLY A 9 -43.57 -3.30 -24.22
C GLY A 9 -43.92 -1.84 -23.92
N SER A 10 -44.10 -1.54 -22.64
CA SER A 10 -44.43 -0.22 -22.09
C SER A 10 -43.21 0.70 -22.10
N PHE A 11 -43.33 1.87 -22.72
CA PHE A 11 -42.37 2.98 -22.57
C PHE A 11 -42.67 3.75 -21.27
N HIS A 12 -41.67 3.87 -20.38
CA HIS A 12 -41.69 4.79 -19.25
C HIS A 12 -41.27 6.20 -19.72
N PRO A 13 -42.03 7.28 -19.40
CA PRO A 13 -41.59 8.63 -19.68
C PRO A 13 -40.55 9.09 -18.65
N LEU A 14 -39.44 9.67 -19.13
CA LEU A 14 -38.45 10.39 -18.33
C LEU A 14 -39.13 11.59 -17.66
N ALA A 15 -39.17 11.59 -16.32
CA ALA A 15 -39.64 12.72 -15.54
C ALA A 15 -38.64 13.88 -15.66
N ALA A 16 -39.10 15.01 -16.18
CA ALA A 16 -38.33 16.24 -16.19
C ALA A 16 -38.09 16.71 -14.74
N GLN A 17 -36.83 16.96 -14.39
CA GLN A 17 -36.43 17.53 -13.11
C GLN A 17 -37.14 18.86 -12.88
N SER A 18 -37.56 19.09 -11.64
CA SER A 18 -38.35 20.27 -11.30
C SER A 18 -37.47 21.53 -11.35
N PRO A 19 -38.00 22.69 -11.80
CA PRO A 19 -37.23 23.95 -11.86
C PRO A 19 -36.60 24.38 -10.53
N GLY A 20 -37.13 23.89 -9.39
CA GLY A 20 -36.58 24.17 -8.07
C GLY A 20 -35.30 23.41 -7.75
N GLU A 21 -35.11 22.20 -8.30
CA GLU A 21 -33.90 21.40 -8.08
C GLU A 21 -32.70 21.99 -8.83
N MET A 22 -32.90 22.48 -10.06
CA MET A 22 -31.85 23.18 -10.79
C MET A 22 -31.42 24.48 -10.11
N ALA A 23 -32.35 25.22 -9.49
CA ALA A 23 -32.01 26.44 -8.75
C ALA A 23 -31.20 26.12 -7.47
N ALA A 24 -31.53 25.02 -6.78
CA ALA A 24 -30.79 24.57 -5.60
C ALA A 24 -29.39 24.05 -5.95
N GLU A 25 -29.25 23.37 -7.09
CA GLU A 25 -27.96 22.87 -7.59
C GLU A 25 -27.06 24.02 -8.08
N GLN A 26 -27.64 25.03 -8.75
CA GLN A 26 -26.92 26.23 -9.16
C GLN A 26 -26.45 27.06 -7.96
N ALA A 27 -27.28 27.22 -6.92
CA ALA A 27 -26.89 27.89 -5.69
C ALA A 27 -25.77 27.13 -4.92
N ARG A 28 -25.77 25.79 -4.97
CA ARG A 28 -24.68 24.99 -4.41
C ARG A 28 -23.38 25.16 -5.19
N MET A 29 -23.45 25.18 -6.51
CA MET A 29 -22.28 25.36 -7.38
C MET A 29 -21.69 26.77 -7.22
N GLU A 30 -22.51 27.82 -7.06
CA GLU A 30 -22.04 29.18 -6.74
C GLU A 30 -21.39 29.27 -5.36
N ALA A 31 -21.95 28.61 -4.34
CA ALA A 31 -21.35 28.56 -3.00
C ALA A 31 -20.00 27.83 -3.00
N GLU A 32 -19.87 26.76 -3.79
CA GLU A 32 -18.62 26.00 -3.94
C GLU A 32 -17.57 26.79 -4.73
N MET A 33 -17.97 27.55 -5.75
CA MET A 33 -17.08 28.46 -6.48
C MET A 33 -16.61 29.64 -5.60
N ALA A 34 -17.50 30.21 -4.78
CA ALA A 34 -17.15 31.28 -3.84
C ALA A 34 -16.16 30.81 -2.77
N ALA A 35 -16.35 29.61 -2.21
CA ALA A 35 -15.41 29.02 -1.26
C ALA A 35 -14.05 28.67 -1.89
N SER A 36 -14.01 28.41 -3.20
CA SER A 36 -12.76 28.18 -3.92
C SER A 36 -11.97 29.46 -4.23
N ALA A 37 -12.64 30.60 -4.36
CA ALA A 37 -12.01 31.89 -4.63
C ALA A 37 -11.32 32.49 -3.38
N GLU A 38 -11.77 32.15 -2.18
CA GLU A 38 -11.21 32.67 -0.92
C GLU A 38 -9.87 32.00 -0.53
N TYR A 39 -9.56 30.82 -1.10
CA TYR A 39 -8.31 30.08 -0.87
C TYR A 39 -7.32 30.10 -2.04
N GLY A 40 -7.60 30.89 -3.09
CA GLY A 40 -6.87 30.88 -4.36
C GLY A 40 -6.40 32.25 -4.81
N SER A 41 -5.62 32.95 -3.99
CA SER A 41 -4.98 34.21 -4.36
C SER A 41 -3.70 34.38 -3.55
N GLU A 42 -2.55 34.20 -4.21
CA GLU A 42 -1.20 34.70 -3.89
C GLU A 42 -0.13 33.63 -4.10
N TYR A 43 0.09 33.22 -5.35
CA TYR A 43 1.40 32.74 -5.84
C TYR A 43 1.43 32.87 -7.37
N GLU A 44 1.64 34.11 -7.85
CA GLU A 44 2.11 34.37 -9.20
C GLU A 44 3.48 35.09 -9.14
N GLU A 45 4.34 34.65 -10.05
CA GLU A 45 5.53 35.33 -10.60
C GLU A 45 6.75 35.56 -9.68
N MET A 46 7.77 34.71 -9.86
CA MET A 46 9.14 35.23 -9.99
C MET A 46 10.00 34.34 -10.90
N ASP A 47 10.04 34.70 -12.18
CA ASP A 47 11.12 34.34 -13.09
C ASP A 47 12.36 35.21 -12.77
N GLY A 48 13.52 34.58 -12.64
CA GLY A 48 14.78 35.27 -12.32
C GLY A 48 16.02 34.51 -12.78
N TYR A 49 16.52 34.90 -13.94
CA TYR A 49 17.75 34.45 -14.61
C TYR A 49 19.05 34.75 -13.83
N GLY A 50 20.06 33.87 -13.96
CA GLY A 50 21.51 34.13 -13.81
C GLY A 50 22.09 33.85 -12.41
N GLY A 51 23.32 33.34 -12.21
CA GLY A 51 24.45 33.02 -13.08
C GLY A 51 25.65 32.51 -12.24
N TYR A 52 26.59 31.86 -12.94
CA TYR A 52 28.03 31.61 -12.67
C TYR A 52 28.71 31.76 -11.29
N GLY A 53 29.59 30.78 -11.00
CA GLY A 53 30.82 30.89 -10.18
C GLY A 53 30.80 29.95 -8.97
N GLY A 54 31.74 29.04 -8.67
CA GLY A 54 33.14 28.90 -9.03
C GLY A 54 34.03 29.08 -7.78
N GLY A 55 34.71 28.03 -7.31
CA GLY A 55 35.98 28.18 -6.55
C GLY A 55 36.08 27.59 -5.13
N TYR A 56 36.87 26.51 -5.02
CA TYR A 56 37.95 26.20 -4.05
C TYR A 56 37.90 26.69 -2.59
N GLY A 57 38.22 25.77 -1.66
CA GLY A 57 39.02 26.09 -0.47
C GLY A 57 38.73 25.29 0.81
N SER A 58 39.52 24.26 1.09
CA SER A 58 39.91 23.83 2.45
C SER A 58 41.31 24.43 2.73
N PRO A 59 41.92 24.54 3.96
CA PRO A 59 41.82 23.61 5.12
C PRO A 59 42.03 24.23 6.55
N TYR A 60 42.10 23.33 7.56
CA TYR A 60 42.76 23.40 8.90
C TYR A 60 42.03 23.86 10.19
N GLY A 61 42.28 23.07 11.26
CA GLY A 61 42.23 23.41 12.69
C GLY A 61 41.15 22.63 13.47
N GLY A 62 41.38 21.89 14.57
CA GLY A 62 42.49 21.81 15.51
C GLY A 62 41.95 21.87 16.96
N GLY A 63 41.89 20.73 17.65
CA GLY A 63 41.99 20.57 19.13
C GLY A 63 40.89 21.10 20.07
N SER A 64 40.34 20.23 20.93
CA SER A 64 40.77 20.08 22.34
C SER A 64 39.79 19.20 23.12
N ALA A 65 40.35 18.35 23.99
CA ALA A 65 39.63 17.48 24.91
C ALA A 65 39.69 18.09 26.31
N GLN A 66 38.56 18.09 27.03
CA GLN A 66 38.51 18.49 28.43
C GLN A 66 37.57 17.59 29.22
N SER A 67 38.19 16.91 30.22
CA SER A 67 37.70 16.42 31.51
C SER A 67 36.46 15.53 31.61
N ASP A 68 36.58 14.41 32.34
CA ASP A 68 35.67 14.19 33.49
C ASP A 68 36.27 13.24 34.55
N ALA A 69 36.32 13.71 35.81
CA ALA A 69 36.88 13.01 36.97
C ALA A 69 35.78 12.44 37.89
N THR A 70 34.57 12.27 37.37
CA THR A 70 33.38 11.82 38.11
C THR A 70 33.10 10.31 37.98
N GLN A 71 33.83 9.58 37.13
CA GLN A 71 33.61 8.15 36.91
C GLN A 71 34.18 7.23 38.00
N THR A 72 35.11 7.68 38.82
CA THR A 72 35.82 6.77 39.75
C THR A 72 35.04 6.48 41.04
N TYR A 73 34.05 7.31 41.41
CA TYR A 73 33.33 7.15 42.69
C TYR A 73 31.97 6.44 42.58
N LEU A 74 31.42 6.29 41.36
CA LEU A 74 30.17 5.55 41.15
C LEU A 74 30.39 4.04 40.91
N ALA A 75 31.60 3.63 40.54
CA ALA A 75 31.92 2.22 40.31
C ALA A 75 31.93 1.38 41.60
N ASP A 76 32.26 1.99 42.74
CA ASP A 76 32.39 1.27 44.03
C ASP A 76 31.06 1.05 44.78
N LEU A 77 29.97 1.73 44.40
CA LEU A 77 28.63 1.47 44.96
C LEU A 77 27.85 0.41 44.17
N VAL A 78 28.16 0.24 42.88
CA VAL A 78 27.52 -0.77 42.02
C VAL A 78 28.02 -2.18 42.37
N SER A 79 29.27 -2.33 42.82
CA SER A 79 29.86 -3.64 43.14
C SER A 79 29.35 -4.28 44.45
N LEU A 80 28.69 -3.50 45.32
CA LEU A 80 28.17 -3.98 46.61
C LEU A 80 26.70 -4.47 46.53
N VAL A 81 25.98 -4.10 45.48
CA VAL A 81 24.58 -4.55 45.24
C VAL A 81 24.54 -5.88 44.46
N ASP A 82 25.59 -6.21 43.70
CA ASP A 82 25.71 -7.48 42.96
C ASP A 82 25.89 -8.74 43.85
N GLY A 83 26.11 -8.57 45.15
CA GLY A 83 26.30 -9.66 46.11
C GLY A 83 25.03 -10.36 46.59
N PHE A 84 23.85 -9.76 46.41
CA PHE A 84 22.57 -10.34 46.82
C PHE A 84 21.76 -10.77 45.60
N LYS A 85 21.97 -12.00 45.13
CA LYS A 85 21.12 -12.65 44.12
C LYS A 85 19.76 -13.03 44.72
N LEU A 86 18.90 -12.04 44.87
CA LEU A 86 17.46 -12.22 45.19
C LEU A 86 16.64 -12.62 43.95
N SER A 87 17.28 -12.74 42.78
CA SER A 87 16.67 -13.08 41.49
C SER A 87 15.79 -14.36 41.49
N PRO A 88 16.07 -15.42 42.27
CA PRO A 88 15.22 -16.61 42.27
C PRO A 88 13.92 -16.47 43.07
N LEU A 89 13.79 -15.43 43.92
CA LEU A 89 12.59 -15.20 44.74
C LEU A 89 11.53 -14.34 44.04
N PHE A 90 11.88 -13.72 42.90
CA PHE A 90 11.02 -12.86 42.09
C PHE A 90 10.86 -13.33 40.65
N ALA A 91 11.28 -14.56 40.33
CA ALA A 91 10.97 -15.15 39.03
C ALA A 91 9.47 -15.47 38.98
N PRO A 92 8.65 -14.78 38.18
CA PRO A 92 7.27 -15.21 37.98
C PRO A 92 7.29 -16.57 37.25
N ASP A 93 6.49 -17.52 37.72
CA ASP A 93 6.29 -18.84 37.08
C ASP A 93 5.55 -18.78 35.73
N ALA A 94 5.55 -17.62 35.07
CA ALA A 94 5.13 -17.44 33.70
C ALA A 94 5.94 -16.29 33.10
N ASN A 95 6.63 -16.53 31.98
CA ASN A 95 7.09 -15.47 31.09
C ASN A 95 5.84 -14.77 30.50
N VAL A 96 5.17 -13.95 31.31
CA VAL A 96 4.21 -12.97 30.81
C VAL A 96 5.07 -11.85 30.25
N ASP A 97 5.32 -11.90 28.95
CA ASP A 97 5.89 -10.75 28.23
C ASP A 97 4.87 -9.61 28.35
N VAL A 98 5.07 -8.73 29.33
CA VAL A 98 4.22 -7.55 29.51
C VAL A 98 4.57 -6.60 28.38
N GLN A 99 3.90 -6.77 27.26
CA GLN A 99 4.02 -5.88 26.12
C GLN A 99 3.57 -4.48 26.55
N THR A 100 4.54 -3.58 26.68
CA THR A 100 4.35 -2.21 27.14
C THR A 100 3.78 -1.32 26.02
N GLY A 101 2.82 -0.45 26.36
CA GLY A 101 2.24 0.53 25.44
C GLY A 101 0.70 0.43 25.30
N PRO A 102 0.09 1.36 24.53
CA PRO A 102 -1.36 1.40 24.34
C PRO A 102 -1.87 0.20 23.57
N VAL A 103 -2.99 -0.38 24.01
CA VAL A 103 -3.48 -1.67 23.48
C VAL A 103 -3.90 -1.54 22.03
N LEU A 104 -4.69 -0.51 21.69
CA LEU A 104 -5.23 -0.33 20.34
C LEU A 104 -4.16 0.05 19.32
N SER A 105 -3.14 0.81 19.73
CA SER A 105 -2.00 1.14 18.86
C SER A 105 -1.26 -0.13 18.42
N ARG A 106 -0.99 -1.03 19.37
CA ARG A 106 -0.34 -2.32 19.07
C ARG A 106 -1.23 -3.21 18.20
N GLU A 107 -2.51 -3.30 18.53
CA GLU A 107 -3.46 -4.07 17.73
C GLU A 107 -3.59 -3.53 16.30
N ALA A 108 -3.47 -2.21 16.12
CA ALA A 108 -3.43 -1.60 14.79
C ALA A 108 -2.20 -2.07 13.98
N ASP A 109 -1.01 -2.08 14.58
CA ASP A 109 0.20 -2.57 13.92
C ASP A 109 0.10 -4.06 13.58
N GLN A 110 -0.45 -4.87 14.50
CA GLN A 110 -0.71 -6.30 14.29
C GLN A 110 -1.74 -6.53 13.18
N ALA A 111 -2.82 -5.74 13.12
CA ALA A 111 -3.82 -5.82 12.05
C ALA A 111 -3.22 -5.44 10.69
N PHE A 112 -2.36 -4.43 10.64
CA PHE A 112 -1.65 -4.04 9.42
C PHE A 112 -0.72 -5.17 8.97
N ALA A 113 0.04 -5.74 9.91
CA ALA A 113 0.89 -6.90 9.64
C ALA A 113 0.12 -8.14 9.21
N ALA A 114 -1.14 -8.28 9.63
CA ALA A 114 -2.06 -9.33 9.19
C ALA A 114 -2.78 -9.01 7.86
N GLY A 115 -2.32 -8.01 7.10
CA GLY A 115 -2.87 -7.69 5.78
C GLY A 115 -4.21 -6.94 5.81
N ASN A 116 -4.61 -6.38 6.96
CA ASN A 116 -5.90 -5.70 7.15
C ASN A 116 -5.72 -4.17 7.40
N PRO A 117 -5.27 -3.39 6.40
CA PRO A 117 -4.93 -1.98 6.60
C PRO A 117 -6.15 -1.11 6.97
N ALA A 118 -7.36 -1.47 6.54
CA ALA A 118 -8.58 -0.74 6.89
C ALA A 118 -8.89 -0.83 8.40
N ILE A 119 -8.81 -2.04 8.95
CA ILE A 119 -9.02 -2.28 10.39
C ILE A 119 -7.88 -1.67 11.19
N ALA A 120 -6.64 -1.81 10.73
CA ALA A 120 -5.48 -1.19 11.35
C ALA A 120 -5.66 0.32 11.54
N LEU A 121 -6.05 1.03 10.47
CA LEU A 121 -6.29 2.47 10.54
C LEU A 121 -7.46 2.80 11.49
N ALA A 122 -8.53 2.00 11.46
CA ALA A 122 -9.67 2.20 12.34
C ALA A 122 -9.30 1.99 13.82
N LEU A 123 -8.51 0.96 14.15
CA LEU A 123 -7.99 0.72 15.50
C LEU A 123 -7.08 1.85 15.96
N MET A 124 -6.24 2.39 15.08
CA MET A 124 -5.40 3.55 15.39
C MET A 124 -6.24 4.80 15.66
N CYS A 125 -7.31 5.02 14.89
CA CYS A 125 -8.27 6.08 15.18
C CYS A 125 -9.02 5.83 16.51
N GLY A 126 -9.30 4.56 16.83
CA GLY A 126 -9.83 4.14 18.12
C GLY A 126 -8.89 4.51 19.26
N HIS A 127 -7.59 4.19 19.14
CA HIS A 127 -6.55 4.59 20.09
C HIS A 127 -6.58 6.11 20.35
N MET A 128 -6.62 6.92 19.29
CA MET A 128 -6.70 8.38 19.41
C MET A 128 -7.98 8.87 20.10
N ALA A 129 -9.12 8.21 19.85
CA ALA A 129 -10.41 8.58 20.42
C ALA A 129 -10.54 8.18 21.91
N THR A 130 -10.06 6.98 22.28
CA THR A 130 -10.30 6.35 23.58
C THR A 130 -9.13 6.44 24.55
N GLU A 131 -7.89 6.38 24.06
CA GLU A 131 -6.68 6.41 24.89
C GLU A 131 -5.99 7.77 24.74
N PHE A 132 -6.77 8.85 24.76
CA PHE A 132 -6.36 10.21 24.41
C PHE A 132 -5.07 10.69 25.11
N ASP A 133 -4.94 10.41 26.41
CA ASP A 133 -3.77 10.81 27.20
C ASP A 133 -2.48 10.11 26.74
N GLU A 134 -2.60 8.87 26.24
CA GLU A 134 -1.48 8.08 25.71
C GLU A 134 -1.25 8.34 24.20
N ALA A 135 -2.28 8.81 23.50
CA ALA A 135 -2.28 9.01 22.04
C ALA A 135 -1.67 10.33 21.55
N GLY A 136 -1.25 11.22 22.46
CA GLY A 136 -0.68 12.53 22.13
C GLY A 136 0.40 12.50 21.03
N PRO A 137 1.40 11.61 21.09
CA PRO A 137 2.43 11.50 20.05
C PRO A 137 1.85 11.12 18.67
N VAL A 138 0.88 10.21 18.63
CA VAL A 138 0.24 9.76 17.39
C VAL A 138 -0.64 10.86 16.80
N ILE A 139 -1.46 11.51 17.64
CA ILE A 139 -2.29 12.65 17.23
C ILE A 139 -1.42 13.77 16.67
N GLY A 140 -0.34 14.13 17.37
CA GLY A 140 0.59 15.19 16.97
C GLY A 140 1.41 14.87 15.71
N SER A 141 1.51 13.60 15.32
CA SER A 141 2.20 13.19 14.09
C SER A 141 1.42 13.50 12.80
N VAL A 142 0.16 13.91 12.93
CA VAL A 142 -0.74 14.16 11.80
C VAL A 142 -0.11 15.10 10.76
N GLN A 143 -0.39 14.82 9.50
CA GLN A 143 0.01 15.64 8.37
C GLN A 143 -1.23 16.15 7.64
N PHE A 144 -1.05 17.08 6.71
CA PHE A 144 -2.10 17.57 5.84
C PHE A 144 -1.91 17.03 4.43
N SER A 145 -2.98 16.53 3.81
CA SER A 145 -2.95 16.15 2.40
C SER A 145 -3.54 17.27 1.54
N PRO A 146 -2.75 17.94 0.68
CA PRO A 146 -3.26 18.98 -0.21
C PRO A 146 -4.31 18.46 -1.19
N ALA A 147 -4.10 17.25 -1.76
CA ALA A 147 -5.05 16.65 -2.69
C ALA A 147 -6.38 16.26 -2.02
N LEU A 148 -6.35 15.76 -0.78
CA LEU A 148 -7.57 15.36 -0.06
C LEU A 148 -8.19 16.49 0.77
N ARG A 149 -7.48 17.63 0.88
CA ARG A 149 -7.86 18.81 1.66
C ARG A 149 -8.28 18.48 3.10
N ARG A 150 -7.54 17.58 3.74
CA ARG A 150 -7.84 17.13 5.12
C ARG A 150 -6.60 16.69 5.87
N PRO A 151 -6.65 16.70 7.22
CA PRO A 151 -5.67 16.00 8.03
C PRO A 151 -5.64 14.50 7.71
N VAL A 152 -4.45 13.92 7.66
CA VAL A 152 -4.21 12.51 7.37
C VAL A 152 -3.12 11.95 8.28
N TRP A 153 -3.38 10.76 8.80
CA TRP A 153 -2.37 9.92 9.46
C TRP A 153 -1.85 8.82 8.53
N ASN A 154 -2.67 8.43 7.56
CA ASN A 154 -2.34 7.50 6.50
C ASN A 154 -3.23 7.79 5.29
N VAL A 155 -2.64 7.84 4.12
CA VAL A 155 -3.31 7.86 2.83
C VAL A 155 -3.28 6.43 2.29
N ARG A 156 -4.45 5.88 1.96
CA ARG A 156 -4.60 4.52 1.48
C ARG A 156 -4.49 4.50 -0.04
N TRP A 157 -3.58 3.66 -0.49
CA TRP A 157 -3.31 3.43 -1.90
C TRP A 157 -3.74 2.04 -2.29
N ALA A 158 -4.14 1.90 -3.54
CA ALA A 158 -4.32 0.60 -4.14
C ALA A 158 -3.75 0.54 -5.55
N VAL A 159 -3.59 -0.69 -6.03
CA VAL A 159 -3.13 -1.03 -7.37
C VAL A 159 -4.11 -1.99 -8.03
N SER A 160 -4.26 -1.87 -9.35
CA SER A 160 -5.04 -2.79 -10.18
C SER A 160 -4.39 -2.94 -11.55
N ILE A 161 -4.80 -3.97 -12.28
CA ILE A 161 -4.27 -4.26 -13.61
C ILE A 161 -5.40 -4.64 -14.58
N ALA A 162 -5.29 -4.23 -15.83
CA ALA A 162 -6.10 -4.72 -16.94
C ALA A 162 -5.14 -5.32 -17.96
N VAL A 163 -5.30 -6.61 -18.27
CA VAL A 163 -4.54 -7.27 -19.34
C VAL A 163 -5.46 -7.46 -20.53
N ARG A 164 -5.08 -6.91 -21.67
CA ARG A 164 -5.83 -6.97 -22.93
C ARG A 164 -4.93 -7.55 -24.01
N GLY A 165 -5.43 -8.50 -24.79
CA GLY A 165 -4.67 -9.09 -25.89
C GLY A 165 -5.57 -9.88 -26.84
N SER A 166 -5.02 -10.28 -27.98
CA SER A 166 -5.65 -11.30 -28.83
C SER A 166 -5.60 -12.66 -28.14
N GLU A 167 -6.61 -13.50 -28.35
CA GLU A 167 -6.69 -14.86 -27.78
C GLU A 167 -5.45 -15.73 -28.08
N ASP A 168 -4.72 -15.39 -29.15
CA ASP A 168 -3.52 -16.10 -29.60
C ASP A 168 -2.25 -15.81 -28.77
N VAL A 169 -2.28 -14.89 -27.80
CA VAL A 169 -1.11 -14.50 -27.01
C VAL A 169 -1.23 -14.99 -25.57
N SER A 170 -0.47 -16.04 -25.24
CA SER A 170 -0.45 -16.64 -23.89
C SER A 170 0.70 -16.15 -23.00
N ASP A 171 1.82 -15.73 -23.58
CA ASP A 171 2.99 -15.23 -22.84
C ASP A 171 3.05 -13.70 -22.92
N PRO A 172 2.95 -12.97 -21.79
CA PRO A 172 3.04 -11.52 -21.77
C PRO A 172 4.43 -10.98 -22.15
N ASP A 173 5.52 -11.76 -22.10
CA ASP A 173 6.90 -11.32 -22.38
C ASP A 173 7.26 -9.92 -21.78
N PRO A 174 7.10 -9.71 -20.46
CA PRO A 174 7.34 -8.40 -19.86
C PRO A 174 8.82 -8.02 -19.91
N ILE A 175 9.12 -6.73 -19.74
CA ILE A 175 10.52 -6.27 -19.62
C ILE A 175 11.17 -6.91 -18.39
N ARG A 176 12.34 -7.51 -18.58
CA ARG A 176 13.18 -8.10 -17.52
C ARG A 176 14.54 -7.43 -17.51
N GLU A 177 15.12 -7.29 -16.33
CA GLU A 177 16.45 -6.71 -16.17
C GLU A 177 17.51 -7.58 -16.85
N GLY A 178 18.39 -6.97 -17.66
CA GLY A 178 19.47 -7.67 -18.33
C GLY A 178 19.03 -8.59 -19.47
N ALA A 179 17.77 -8.49 -19.92
CA ALA A 179 17.28 -9.26 -21.07
C ALA A 179 17.99 -8.88 -22.37
N THR A 180 18.41 -7.62 -22.49
CA THR A 180 19.10 -7.11 -23.67
C THR A 180 20.57 -6.87 -23.38
N THR A 181 21.46 -7.43 -24.20
CA THR A 181 22.88 -7.05 -24.15
C THR A 181 23.03 -5.60 -24.62
N PRO A 182 23.56 -4.68 -23.79
CA PRO A 182 23.74 -3.29 -24.19
C PRO A 182 24.58 -3.21 -25.45
N GLY A 183 24.11 -2.43 -26.43
CA GLY A 183 24.84 -2.23 -27.68
C GLY A 183 26.22 -1.68 -27.37
N ARG A 184 27.29 -2.43 -27.67
CA ARG A 184 28.63 -1.86 -27.72
C ARG A 184 28.55 -0.70 -28.71
N ARG A 185 28.65 0.53 -28.23
CA ARG A 185 28.88 1.70 -29.08
C ARG A 185 30.11 1.35 -29.91
N MET A 186 29.90 0.95 -31.15
CA MET A 186 30.94 0.83 -32.15
C MET A 186 31.51 2.23 -32.29
N ALA A 187 32.53 2.54 -31.49
CA ALA A 187 33.35 3.70 -31.65
C ALA A 187 33.89 3.62 -33.07
N GLY A 188 33.39 4.48 -33.95
CA GLY A 188 33.84 4.59 -35.32
C GLY A 188 35.35 4.80 -35.35
N GLY A 189 36.07 3.75 -35.70
CA GLY A 189 37.50 3.74 -35.95
C GLY A 189 37.75 2.62 -36.96
N GLY A 190 37.65 2.97 -38.24
CA GLY A 190 37.87 2.03 -39.33
C GLY A 190 39.29 1.50 -39.37
N GLY A 191 39.45 0.29 -39.90
CA GLY A 191 40.76 -0.20 -40.32
C GLY A 191 40.87 -1.73 -40.33
N GLY A 192 40.65 -2.32 -41.51
CA GLY A 192 41.37 -3.53 -41.90
C GLY A 192 40.53 -4.79 -42.13
N PRO A 193 40.55 -5.38 -43.34
CA PRO A 193 40.08 -6.74 -43.55
C PRO A 193 41.18 -7.71 -43.07
N SER A 194 40.92 -8.46 -42.00
CA SER A 194 41.71 -9.66 -41.69
C SER A 194 40.92 -10.87 -42.13
N TYR A 195 41.51 -11.59 -43.09
CA TYR A 195 41.27 -13.01 -43.34
C TYR A 195 41.77 -13.85 -42.15
N ASP A 196 41.40 -15.14 -42.16
CA ASP A 196 41.57 -16.21 -41.16
C ASP A 196 40.54 -16.15 -40.01
N ASP A 197 39.86 -17.22 -39.61
CA ASP A 197 40.25 -18.63 -39.62
C ASP A 197 39.00 -19.53 -39.60
N SER A 198 39.14 -20.63 -40.33
CA SER A 198 38.37 -21.86 -40.34
C SER A 198 38.06 -22.45 -38.95
N GLY A 199 36.83 -22.97 -38.78
CA GLY A 199 36.56 -24.04 -37.82
C GLY A 199 35.24 -23.92 -37.06
N ALA A 200 34.13 -24.35 -37.69
CA ALA A 200 32.92 -24.78 -36.97
C ALA A 200 31.95 -25.45 -37.98
N MET A 201 32.29 -26.65 -38.44
CA MET A 201 31.40 -27.49 -39.25
C MET A 201 31.30 -28.88 -38.62
N GLU A 202 31.05 -28.94 -37.31
CA GLU A 202 31.02 -30.21 -36.56
C GLU A 202 30.00 -30.21 -35.42
N GLU A 203 28.83 -29.58 -35.61
CA GLU A 203 27.75 -29.62 -34.62
C GLU A 203 26.37 -29.90 -35.23
N GLN A 204 26.34 -30.35 -36.50
CA GLN A 204 25.10 -30.65 -37.23
C GLN A 204 24.89 -32.15 -37.51
N MET A 205 25.78 -33.03 -37.02
CA MET A 205 25.72 -34.48 -37.30
C MET A 205 25.64 -35.35 -36.03
N GLN A 206 25.34 -34.77 -34.86
CA GLN A 206 25.08 -35.50 -33.61
C GLN A 206 23.61 -35.45 -33.14
N MET A 207 22.77 -34.58 -33.71
CA MET A 207 21.38 -34.41 -33.28
C MET A 207 20.36 -35.28 -34.04
N GLN A 208 20.84 -36.21 -34.89
CA GLN A 208 19.98 -37.13 -35.65
C GLN A 208 19.95 -38.56 -35.06
N MET A 209 20.78 -38.87 -34.05
CA MET A 209 20.88 -40.23 -33.49
C MET A 209 20.28 -40.39 -32.08
N GLN A 210 19.62 -39.35 -31.55
CA GLN A 210 19.02 -39.35 -30.20
C GLN A 210 17.48 -39.32 -30.21
N MET A 211 16.84 -39.27 -31.38
CA MET A 211 15.37 -39.26 -31.51
C MET A 211 14.74 -40.63 -31.81
N GLU A 212 15.52 -41.71 -31.84
CA GLU A 212 15.02 -43.05 -32.23
C GLU A 212 14.93 -44.05 -31.06
N MET A 213 15.11 -43.60 -29.81
CA MET A 213 15.12 -44.48 -28.63
C MET A 213 14.23 -44.01 -27.46
N GLU A 214 13.20 -43.20 -27.73
CA GLU A 214 12.18 -42.80 -26.73
C GLU A 214 10.73 -43.15 -27.13
N GLU A 215 10.51 -43.78 -28.30
CA GLU A 215 9.17 -44.14 -28.79
C GLU A 215 8.80 -45.63 -28.55
N MET A 216 9.33 -46.24 -27.49
CA MET A 216 9.13 -47.69 -27.25
C MET A 216 8.83 -48.07 -25.79
N ASN A 217 8.21 -47.19 -24.99
CA ASN A 217 7.85 -47.54 -23.61
C ASN A 217 6.46 -47.06 -23.13
N SER A 218 5.50 -46.89 -24.04
CA SER A 218 4.11 -46.59 -23.66
C SER A 218 3.14 -47.70 -24.10
N ALA A 219 3.28 -48.87 -23.48
CA ALA A 219 2.25 -49.91 -23.49
C ALA A 219 2.45 -50.85 -22.29
N MET A 220 1.35 -51.18 -21.61
CA MET A 220 1.21 -52.05 -20.42
C MET A 220 1.50 -51.39 -19.06
N SER A 221 0.44 -51.01 -18.35
CA SER A 221 -0.01 -51.82 -17.21
C SER A 221 -1.35 -51.29 -16.70
N GLY A 222 -2.41 -52.07 -16.94
CA GLY A 222 -3.67 -51.95 -16.23
C GLY A 222 -3.73 -52.88 -15.03
N TYR A 223 -4.79 -52.69 -14.25
CA TYR A 223 -5.34 -53.51 -13.15
C TYR A 223 -5.10 -53.04 -11.71
N ASP A 224 -6.26 -52.81 -11.07
CA ASP A 224 -6.68 -53.15 -9.72
C ASP A 224 -5.94 -52.55 -8.51
N ASP A 225 -6.63 -51.67 -7.78
CA ASP A 225 -7.05 -52.08 -6.42
C ASP A 225 -8.26 -51.26 -5.95
N MET A 226 -9.37 -51.96 -5.68
CA MET A 226 -10.51 -51.47 -4.93
C MET A 226 -10.26 -51.76 -3.46
N ASN A 227 -10.00 -50.74 -2.64
CA ASN A 227 -10.01 -50.96 -1.20
C ASN A 227 -10.61 -49.82 -0.36
N SER A 228 -11.75 -50.19 0.26
CA SER A 228 -12.24 -49.79 1.57
C SER A 228 -12.64 -48.33 1.82
N MET A 229 -13.95 -48.14 1.82
CA MET A 229 -14.66 -47.05 2.50
C MET A 229 -14.44 -47.10 4.03
N SER A 230 -13.94 -46.00 4.59
CA SER A 230 -14.24 -45.60 5.97
C SER A 230 -14.33 -44.07 6.05
N MET A 231 -15.48 -43.53 5.64
CA MET A 231 -15.80 -42.11 5.80
C MET A 231 -16.35 -41.88 7.21
N THR A 232 -15.46 -41.66 8.18
CA THR A 232 -15.84 -40.92 9.38
C THR A 232 -16.03 -39.45 8.99
N PRO A 233 -17.12 -38.78 9.41
CA PRO A 233 -17.29 -37.36 9.16
C PRO A 233 -16.23 -36.61 9.96
N SER A 234 -15.09 -36.31 9.32
CA SER A 234 -14.10 -35.39 9.83
C SER A 234 -14.81 -34.05 10.03
N ALA A 235 -14.94 -33.63 11.28
CA ALA A 235 -15.42 -32.30 11.62
C ALA A 235 -14.62 -31.31 10.77
N LYS A 236 -15.31 -30.49 9.96
CA LYS A 236 -14.67 -29.46 9.15
C LYS A 236 -13.75 -28.66 10.07
N LYS A 237 -12.44 -28.87 9.94
CA LYS A 237 -11.47 -28.04 10.64
C LYS A 237 -11.83 -26.59 10.28
N PRO A 238 -11.95 -25.69 11.26
CA PRO A 238 -12.24 -24.30 10.98
C PRO A 238 -11.22 -23.83 9.95
N VAL A 239 -11.70 -23.25 8.84
CA VAL A 239 -10.84 -22.63 7.84
C VAL A 239 -10.23 -21.42 8.51
N ILE A 240 -9.00 -21.56 9.00
CA ILE A 240 -8.22 -20.44 9.51
C ILE A 240 -7.92 -19.58 8.29
N LYS A 241 -8.47 -18.36 8.23
CA LYS A 241 -8.16 -17.39 7.17
C LYS A 241 -6.65 -17.17 7.18
N SER A 242 -6.00 -17.26 6.01
CA SER A 242 -4.57 -16.91 5.92
C SER A 242 -4.39 -15.44 6.30
N ARG A 243 -3.45 -15.16 7.20
CA ARG A 243 -3.18 -13.80 7.72
C ARG A 243 -1.83 -13.31 7.23
N ASP A 244 -1.64 -13.37 5.92
CA ASP A 244 -0.42 -12.89 5.29
C ASP A 244 -0.54 -11.39 5.02
N MET A 245 0.51 -10.64 5.36
CA MET A 245 0.58 -9.21 5.05
C MET A 245 0.41 -8.97 3.55
N LEU A 246 1.11 -9.79 2.75
CA LEU A 246 1.24 -9.63 1.32
C LEU A 246 0.50 -10.73 0.56
N ASN A 247 -0.07 -10.36 -0.57
CA ASN A 247 -0.76 -11.26 -1.47
C ASN A 247 0.23 -11.85 -2.48
N ALA A 248 0.54 -13.14 -2.32
CA ALA A 248 1.40 -13.86 -3.25
C ALA A 248 0.82 -13.92 -4.68
N GLU A 249 -0.50 -14.02 -4.83
CA GLU A 249 -1.16 -13.99 -6.14
C GLU A 249 -0.99 -12.63 -6.81
N ALA A 250 -1.10 -11.53 -6.05
CA ALA A 250 -0.84 -10.20 -6.59
C ALA A 250 0.60 -10.06 -7.08
N GLU A 251 1.59 -10.59 -6.34
CA GLU A 251 2.98 -10.59 -6.76
C GLU A 251 3.18 -11.38 -8.06
N THR A 252 2.59 -12.58 -8.17
CA THR A 252 2.63 -13.40 -9.38
C THR A 252 2.01 -12.65 -10.57
N VAL A 253 0.78 -12.14 -10.43
CA VAL A 253 0.10 -11.42 -11.52
C VAL A 253 0.88 -10.19 -11.96
N MET A 254 1.41 -9.40 -11.02
CA MET A 254 2.20 -8.21 -11.35
C MET A 254 3.52 -8.58 -12.02
N SER A 255 4.24 -9.58 -11.51
CA SER A 255 5.53 -10.02 -12.07
C SER A 255 5.38 -10.62 -13.47
N GLU A 256 4.37 -11.48 -13.68
CA GLU A 256 4.12 -12.12 -14.96
C GLU A 256 3.72 -11.14 -16.07
N ASN A 257 2.93 -10.11 -15.74
CA ASN A 257 2.38 -9.20 -16.75
C ASN A 257 3.21 -7.92 -16.96
N LEU A 258 3.93 -7.45 -15.94
CA LEU A 258 4.64 -6.17 -15.95
C LEU A 258 6.16 -6.31 -15.72
N GLY A 259 6.62 -7.41 -15.10
CA GLY A 259 8.04 -7.64 -14.82
C GLY A 259 8.70 -6.46 -14.10
N LEU A 260 9.78 -5.97 -14.68
CA LEU A 260 10.58 -4.87 -14.13
C LEU A 260 9.77 -3.57 -13.94
N VAL A 261 8.69 -3.35 -14.70
CA VAL A 261 7.83 -2.17 -14.54
C VAL A 261 7.11 -2.19 -13.18
N ALA A 262 6.58 -3.36 -12.80
CA ALA A 262 5.94 -3.52 -11.50
C ALA A 262 6.95 -3.39 -10.35
N GLU A 263 8.13 -3.98 -10.50
CA GLU A 263 9.22 -3.88 -9.52
C GLU A 263 9.60 -2.41 -9.26
N MET A 264 9.87 -1.63 -10.32
CA MET A 264 10.27 -0.23 -10.16
C MET A 264 9.19 0.66 -9.54
N ILE A 265 7.91 0.46 -9.91
CA ILE A 265 6.80 1.20 -9.28
C ILE A 265 6.65 0.81 -7.82
N ALA A 266 6.79 -0.47 -7.48
CA ALA A 266 6.76 -0.95 -6.11
C ALA A 266 7.91 -0.41 -5.26
N GLU A 267 9.14 -0.35 -5.80
CA GLU A 267 10.31 0.24 -5.14
C GLU A 267 10.07 1.72 -4.83
N GLU A 268 9.67 2.50 -5.83
CA GLU A 268 9.43 3.94 -5.70
C GLU A 268 8.25 4.25 -4.76
N PHE A 269 7.20 3.43 -4.78
CA PHE A 269 6.11 3.53 -3.81
C PHE A 269 6.58 3.23 -2.39
N THR A 270 7.29 2.12 -2.19
CA THR A 270 7.78 1.68 -0.87
C THR A 270 8.70 2.71 -0.25
N LYS A 271 9.57 3.33 -1.07
CA LYS A 271 10.44 4.43 -0.65
C LYS A 271 9.65 5.62 -0.09
N ARG A 272 8.56 6.03 -0.75
CA ARG A 272 7.70 7.13 -0.30
C ARG A 272 6.89 6.76 0.94
N PHE A 273 6.35 5.54 0.96
CA PHE A 273 5.60 5.01 2.11
C PHE A 273 6.48 4.96 3.38
N THR A 274 7.68 4.40 3.28
CA THR A 274 8.63 4.31 4.41
C THR A 274 9.18 5.68 4.84
N ALA A 275 9.31 6.63 3.90
CA ALA A 275 9.61 8.03 4.22
C ALA A 275 8.48 8.75 4.98
N GLY A 276 7.25 8.20 4.96
CA GLY A 276 6.06 8.82 5.55
C GLY A 276 5.46 9.90 4.66
N ASP A 277 5.73 9.89 3.35
CA ASP A 277 5.15 10.85 2.39
C ASP A 277 3.63 10.65 2.24
N TYR A 278 3.10 9.49 2.62
CA TYR A 278 1.67 9.17 2.60
C TYR A 278 1.06 9.14 4.00
N GLY A 279 1.69 9.81 4.96
CA GLY A 279 1.27 9.83 6.35
C GLY A 279 2.27 9.12 7.28
N PRO A 280 2.27 9.48 8.57
CA PRO A 280 3.20 8.96 9.56
C PRO A 280 2.96 7.50 9.98
N LEU A 281 1.74 6.97 9.84
CA LEU A 281 1.38 5.66 10.37
C LEU A 281 1.93 4.51 9.51
N PHE A 282 2.23 3.40 10.18
CA PHE A 282 2.62 2.11 9.60
C PHE A 282 3.91 2.12 8.75
N LYS A 283 4.57 3.27 8.58
CA LYS A 283 5.82 3.39 7.81
C LYS A 283 6.97 2.50 8.32
N SER A 284 6.92 2.11 9.60
CA SER A 284 7.89 1.20 10.23
C SER A 284 7.49 -0.27 10.17
N VAL A 285 6.26 -0.60 9.75
CA VAL A 285 5.78 -1.98 9.66
C VAL A 285 6.23 -2.55 8.32
N THR A 286 7.33 -3.29 8.35
CA THR A 286 7.91 -3.94 7.17
C THR A 286 7.34 -5.35 7.00
N ALA A 287 7.23 -5.80 5.75
CA ALA A 287 6.86 -7.17 5.47
C ALA A 287 7.88 -8.13 6.08
N PRO A 288 7.45 -9.27 6.63
CA PRO A 288 8.37 -10.30 7.08
C PRO A 288 9.26 -10.72 5.91
N ALA A 289 10.55 -10.93 6.19
CA ALA A 289 11.49 -11.39 5.17
C ALA A 289 10.94 -12.67 4.51
N PRO A 290 11.03 -12.82 3.17
CA PRO A 290 10.57 -14.02 2.50
C PRO A 290 11.25 -15.23 3.15
N ALA A 291 10.44 -16.21 3.57
CA ALA A 291 10.95 -17.41 4.22
C ALA A 291 11.93 -18.09 3.26
N ASP A 292 13.22 -18.09 3.59
CA ASP A 292 14.22 -18.78 2.79
C ASP A 292 13.87 -20.29 2.81
N PRO A 293 13.50 -20.90 1.68
CA PRO A 293 13.15 -22.32 1.64
C PRO A 293 14.32 -23.22 2.08
N ARG A 294 15.56 -22.70 2.08
CA ARG A 294 16.75 -23.42 2.58
C ARG A 294 16.92 -23.33 4.10
N ALA A 295 16.35 -22.32 4.76
CA ALA A 295 16.45 -22.16 6.22
C ALA A 295 15.67 -23.24 6.99
N SER A 296 14.68 -23.88 6.37
CA SER A 296 13.91 -24.98 6.98
C SER A 296 14.72 -26.28 7.15
N MET A 297 15.80 -26.47 6.37
CA MET A 297 16.60 -27.70 6.40
C MET A 297 17.79 -27.66 7.35
N VAL A 298 18.21 -26.48 7.83
CA VAL A 298 19.31 -26.35 8.79
C VAL A 298 18.71 -26.13 10.18
N ARG A 299 18.32 -27.21 10.86
CA ARG A 299 18.13 -27.21 12.32
C ARG A 299 19.48 -27.03 13.01
N SER A 300 20.02 -25.81 12.97
CA SER A 300 21.08 -25.40 13.89
C SER A 300 20.47 -25.31 15.30
N PRO A 301 21.06 -25.91 16.34
CA PRO A 301 20.58 -25.83 17.73
C PRO A 301 20.80 -24.45 18.37
N ILE A 302 21.25 -23.47 17.59
CA ILE A 302 21.43 -22.08 17.99
C ILE A 302 20.78 -21.22 16.89
N ALA A 303 19.48 -21.42 16.67
CA ALA A 303 18.70 -20.47 15.90
C ALA A 303 18.53 -19.22 16.77
N ALA A 304 18.97 -18.07 16.26
CA ALA A 304 18.46 -16.79 16.72
C ALA A 304 16.94 -16.88 16.78
N PRO A 305 16.26 -16.30 17.80
CA PRO A 305 14.83 -16.40 17.92
C PRO A 305 14.24 -15.96 16.58
N VAL A 306 13.56 -16.88 15.89
CA VAL A 306 12.53 -16.51 14.93
C VAL A 306 11.70 -15.51 15.72
N VAL A 307 11.69 -14.24 15.30
CA VAL A 307 10.85 -13.24 15.93
C VAL A 307 9.45 -13.77 15.74
N ALA A 308 8.95 -14.45 16.78
CA ALA A 308 7.59 -14.90 16.83
C ALA A 308 6.79 -13.65 16.55
N ASN A 309 5.92 -13.69 15.54
CA ASN A 309 4.91 -12.66 15.38
C ASN A 309 4.35 -12.41 16.80
N PRO A 310 4.44 -11.18 17.34
CA PRO A 310 3.98 -10.92 18.69
C PRO A 310 2.58 -11.49 18.78
N GLU A 311 2.36 -12.43 19.71
CA GLU A 311 1.10 -13.18 19.79
C GLU A 311 -0.04 -12.18 19.69
N MET A 312 -0.83 -12.31 18.62
CA MET A 312 -1.96 -11.44 18.35
C MET A 312 -2.90 -11.53 19.54
N SER A 313 -3.41 -10.39 20.03
CA SER A 313 -4.37 -10.44 21.16
C SER A 313 -5.58 -11.28 20.76
N ALA A 314 -6.15 -12.02 21.72
CA ALA A 314 -7.32 -12.87 21.47
C ALA A 314 -8.51 -12.05 20.94
N GLU A 315 -8.65 -10.81 21.40
CA GLU A 315 -9.70 -9.90 20.97
C GLU A 315 -9.49 -9.40 19.53
N LEU A 316 -8.23 -9.18 19.12
CA LEU A 316 -7.93 -8.84 17.73
C LEU A 316 -8.11 -10.07 16.82
N ASP A 317 -7.70 -11.25 17.27
CA ASP A 317 -7.89 -12.51 16.56
C ASP A 317 -9.37 -12.75 16.25
N GLU A 318 -10.22 -12.59 17.26
CA GLU A 318 -11.68 -12.67 17.14
C GLU A 318 -12.20 -11.60 16.18
N LEU A 319 -11.78 -10.34 16.33
CA LEU A 319 -12.20 -9.25 15.44
C LEU A 319 -11.88 -9.54 13.97
N LEU A 320 -10.67 -9.98 13.66
CA LEU A 320 -10.26 -10.31 12.29
C LEU A 320 -10.97 -11.56 11.75
N SER A 321 -11.38 -12.48 12.62
CA SER A 321 -12.13 -13.68 12.22
C SER A 321 -13.55 -13.34 11.76
N ILE A 322 -14.21 -12.38 12.42
CA ILE A 322 -15.59 -11.95 12.12
C ILE A 322 -15.65 -10.82 11.10
N ALA A 323 -14.57 -10.05 10.94
CA ALA A 323 -14.53 -8.96 10.00
C ALA A 323 -14.68 -9.44 8.54
N PRO A 324 -15.29 -8.62 7.67
CA PRO A 324 -15.25 -8.86 6.24
C PRO A 324 -13.82 -9.00 5.75
N ASP A 325 -13.62 -9.81 4.72
CA ASP A 325 -12.30 -9.91 4.08
C ASP A 325 -11.93 -8.54 3.51
N SER A 326 -10.75 -8.03 3.83
CA SER A 326 -10.24 -6.78 3.26
C SER A 326 -9.41 -7.05 2.01
N LEU A 327 -9.21 -6.02 1.19
CA LEU A 327 -8.18 -6.07 0.15
C LEU A 327 -6.82 -6.37 0.77
N THR A 328 -6.20 -7.44 0.30
CA THR A 328 -4.84 -7.82 0.67
C THR A 328 -3.83 -6.86 0.04
N MET A 329 -2.66 -6.72 0.65
CA MET A 329 -1.63 -5.79 0.14
C MET A 329 -0.73 -6.47 -0.89
N TRP A 330 -0.41 -5.76 -1.98
CA TRP A 330 0.66 -6.20 -2.88
C TRP A 330 2.03 -5.86 -2.27
N LYS A 331 2.18 -4.63 -1.80
CA LYS A 331 3.33 -4.14 -1.02
C LYS A 331 2.82 -3.40 0.23
N PRO A 332 3.61 -3.23 1.30
CA PRO A 332 3.15 -2.50 2.49
C PRO A 332 2.57 -1.12 2.12
N GLY A 333 1.32 -0.88 2.52
CA GLY A 333 0.60 0.37 2.22
C GLY A 333 -0.03 0.44 0.82
N LEU A 334 0.14 -0.58 -0.03
CA LEU A 334 -0.39 -0.64 -1.39
C LEU A 334 -1.30 -1.88 -1.56
N SER A 335 -2.61 -1.68 -1.41
CA SER A 335 -3.62 -2.75 -1.54
C SER A 335 -3.79 -3.24 -2.99
N TYR A 336 -3.96 -4.54 -3.22
CA TYR A 336 -4.30 -5.06 -4.55
C TYR A 336 -5.82 -5.14 -4.70
N VAL A 337 -6.38 -4.38 -5.65
CA VAL A 337 -7.83 -4.38 -5.93
C VAL A 337 -8.23 -5.60 -6.76
N GLY A 338 -7.37 -6.02 -7.68
CA GLY A 338 -7.64 -7.11 -8.61
C GLY A 338 -7.31 -6.77 -10.06
N MET A 339 -7.82 -7.63 -10.95
CA MET A 339 -7.69 -7.52 -12.39
C MET A 339 -9.04 -7.19 -13.02
N GLY A 340 -9.10 -6.17 -13.88
CA GLY A 340 -10.32 -5.74 -14.53
C GLY A 340 -10.20 -4.33 -15.11
N ALA A 341 -11.30 -3.82 -15.69
CA ALA A 341 -11.30 -2.48 -16.28
C ALA A 341 -11.19 -1.38 -15.20
N SER A 342 -10.62 -0.22 -15.54
CA SER A 342 -10.35 0.85 -14.57
C SER A 342 -11.61 1.36 -13.87
N ASP A 343 -12.74 1.42 -14.56
CA ASP A 343 -14.03 1.85 -14.03
C ASP A 343 -14.58 0.87 -12.98
N GLU A 344 -14.48 -0.43 -13.22
CA GLU A 344 -14.84 -1.46 -12.25
C GLU A 344 -13.93 -1.40 -11.01
N MET A 345 -12.61 -1.29 -11.24
CA MET A 345 -11.62 -1.21 -10.15
C MET A 345 -11.77 0.07 -9.33
N LEU A 346 -12.19 1.18 -9.93
CA LEU A 346 -12.51 2.42 -9.22
C LEU A 346 -13.72 2.26 -8.28
N LEU A 347 -14.74 1.51 -8.70
CA LEU A 347 -15.90 1.23 -7.84
C LEU A 347 -15.51 0.40 -6.62
N VAL A 348 -14.67 -0.63 -6.82
CA VAL A 348 -14.14 -1.44 -5.73
C VAL A 348 -13.28 -0.59 -4.80
N ALA A 349 -12.33 0.17 -5.34
CA ALA A 349 -11.47 1.06 -4.56
C ALA A 349 -12.29 2.08 -3.73
N LYS A 350 -13.36 2.63 -4.31
CA LYS A 350 -14.25 3.58 -3.63
C LYS A 350 -15.02 2.92 -2.48
N ARG A 351 -15.53 1.71 -2.68
CA ARG A 351 -16.18 0.91 -1.63
C ARG A 351 -15.22 0.60 -0.50
N GLU A 352 -13.98 0.27 -0.84
CA GLU A 352 -12.92 -0.07 0.10
C GLU A 352 -12.32 1.15 0.81
N GLY A 353 -12.77 2.37 0.48
CA GLY A 353 -12.28 3.60 1.09
C GLY A 353 -10.82 3.91 0.77
N ILE A 354 -10.36 3.52 -0.41
CA ILE A 354 -9.06 3.89 -0.98
C ILE A 354 -9.14 5.34 -1.49
N GLU A 355 -8.09 6.13 -1.31
CA GLU A 355 -8.03 7.50 -1.81
C GLU A 355 -7.39 7.61 -3.20
N PHE A 356 -6.33 6.82 -3.46
CA PHE A 356 -5.63 6.82 -4.75
C PHE A 356 -5.48 5.41 -5.32
N LEU A 357 -5.69 5.29 -6.64
CA LEU A 357 -5.56 4.04 -7.38
C LEU A 357 -4.50 4.18 -8.47
N LEU A 358 -3.50 3.30 -8.46
CA LEU A 358 -2.62 3.01 -9.58
C LEU A 358 -3.25 1.91 -10.44
N HIS A 359 -3.50 2.18 -11.71
CA HIS A 359 -4.10 1.22 -12.63
C HIS A 359 -3.17 0.98 -13.81
N PHE A 360 -2.73 -0.26 -13.97
CA PHE A 360 -1.92 -0.68 -15.09
C PHE A 360 -2.80 -1.18 -16.24
N ASP A 361 -2.61 -0.62 -17.42
CA ASP A 361 -3.25 -1.03 -18.66
C ASP A 361 -2.20 -1.71 -19.53
N VAL A 362 -2.26 -3.04 -19.62
CA VAL A 362 -1.31 -3.90 -20.35
C VAL A 362 -1.97 -4.36 -21.63
N LEU A 363 -1.37 -4.00 -22.76
CA LEU A 363 -1.80 -4.40 -24.09
C LEU A 363 -0.78 -5.34 -24.70
N LEU A 364 -1.19 -6.59 -24.89
CA LEU A 364 -0.43 -7.66 -25.54
C LEU A 364 -0.80 -7.71 -27.03
N LYS A 365 0.19 -7.60 -27.90
CA LYS A 365 0.01 -7.72 -29.36
C LYS A 365 0.87 -8.86 -29.90
N PRO A 366 0.38 -9.58 -30.92
CA PRO A 366 1.20 -10.56 -31.63
C PRO A 366 2.32 -9.83 -32.36
N GLY A 367 3.57 -10.13 -32.00
CA GLY A 367 4.75 -9.60 -32.67
C GLY A 367 5.20 -10.50 -33.82
N ARG A 368 6.37 -10.17 -34.38
CA ARG A 368 7.01 -10.98 -35.44
C ARG A 368 7.91 -12.03 -34.80
N GLY A 369 7.82 -13.27 -35.30
CA GLY A 369 8.70 -14.36 -34.86
C GLY A 369 8.35 -14.91 -33.49
N ASP A 370 7.06 -15.10 -33.21
CA ASP A 370 6.53 -15.70 -31.97
C ASP A 370 6.82 -14.91 -30.68
N LYS A 371 7.23 -13.63 -30.84
CA LYS A 371 7.41 -12.71 -29.72
C LYS A 371 6.15 -11.92 -29.46
N THR A 372 5.81 -11.74 -28.19
CA THR A 372 4.74 -10.85 -27.76
C THR A 372 5.27 -9.42 -27.63
N GLN A 373 4.54 -8.46 -28.18
CA GLN A 373 4.77 -7.06 -27.86
C GLN A 373 3.91 -6.68 -26.65
N ASN A 374 4.56 -6.40 -25.53
CA ASN A 374 3.92 -5.96 -24.29
C ASN A 374 4.04 -4.44 -24.19
N VAL A 375 2.88 -3.76 -24.23
CA VAL A 375 2.81 -2.30 -24.05
C VAL A 375 2.01 -2.00 -22.80
N SER A 376 2.67 -1.50 -21.77
CA SER A 376 2.05 -1.15 -20.50
C SER A 376 1.96 0.36 -20.29
N ARG A 377 0.94 0.81 -19.55
CA ARG A 377 0.77 2.18 -19.08
C ARG A 377 0.25 2.19 -17.66
N CYS A 378 0.74 3.09 -16.82
CA CYS A 378 0.22 3.27 -15.46
C CYS A 378 -0.57 4.59 -15.39
N ARG A 379 -1.80 4.51 -14.89
CA ARG A 379 -2.70 5.64 -14.64
C ARG A 379 -2.88 5.83 -13.14
N MET A 380 -2.80 7.07 -12.67
CA MET A 380 -3.15 7.41 -11.29
C MET A 380 -4.52 8.08 -11.25
N PHE A 381 -5.40 7.60 -10.39
CA PHE A 381 -6.73 8.17 -10.17
C PHE A 381 -6.91 8.66 -8.74
N HIS A 382 -7.60 9.80 -8.59
CA HIS A 382 -8.23 10.17 -7.34
C HIS A 382 -9.58 9.45 -7.25
N VAL A 383 -9.70 8.50 -6.33
CA VAL A 383 -10.81 7.54 -6.29
C VAL A 383 -12.15 8.22 -6.03
N ALA A 384 -12.18 9.21 -5.14
CA ALA A 384 -13.43 9.87 -4.76
C ALA A 384 -14.08 10.62 -5.94
N SER A 385 -13.28 11.27 -6.78
CA SER A 385 -13.78 11.99 -7.96
C SER A 385 -13.76 11.15 -9.24
N GLY A 386 -13.08 10.00 -9.26
CA GLY A 386 -12.83 9.21 -10.47
C GLY A 386 -11.90 9.89 -11.49
N LYS A 387 -11.32 11.05 -11.15
CA LYS A 387 -10.49 11.84 -12.06
C LYS A 387 -9.10 11.21 -12.19
N GLN A 388 -8.65 11.02 -13.43
CA GLN A 388 -7.26 10.68 -13.71
C GLN A 388 -6.36 11.90 -13.42
N MET A 389 -5.38 11.71 -12.55
CA MET A 389 -4.42 12.74 -12.14
C MET A 389 -3.13 12.68 -12.94
N ALA A 390 -2.66 11.47 -13.25
CA ALA A 390 -1.40 11.25 -13.95
C ALA A 390 -1.47 10.02 -14.86
N LEU A 391 -0.60 10.00 -15.86
CA LEU A 391 -0.45 8.91 -16.82
C LEU A 391 1.04 8.80 -17.17
N SER A 392 1.60 7.59 -17.06
CA SER A 392 2.93 7.30 -17.58
C SER A 392 2.94 7.32 -19.11
N LYS A 393 4.12 7.47 -19.71
CA LYS A 393 4.28 7.15 -21.12
C LYS A 393 4.05 5.65 -21.36
N GLY A 394 3.91 5.26 -22.64
CA GLY A 394 3.86 3.85 -23.01
C GLY A 394 5.20 3.19 -22.73
N ILE A 395 5.17 2.04 -22.08
CA ILE A 395 6.35 1.24 -21.76
C ILE A 395 6.26 -0.03 -22.59
N ASP A 396 7.11 -0.14 -23.60
CA ASP A 396 7.06 -1.20 -24.61
C ASP A 396 8.32 -2.08 -24.51
N ASN A 397 8.13 -3.40 -24.40
CA ASN A 397 9.24 -4.35 -24.27
C ASN A 397 10.17 -4.37 -25.50
N LEU A 398 9.63 -4.25 -26.71
CA LEU A 398 10.42 -4.22 -27.94
C LEU A 398 11.16 -2.88 -28.10
N GLU A 399 10.52 -1.78 -27.72
CA GLU A 399 11.18 -0.46 -27.71
C GLU A 399 12.32 -0.43 -26.70
N ALA A 400 12.10 -0.95 -25.48
CA ALA A 400 13.14 -1.04 -24.46
C ALA A 400 14.36 -1.82 -24.97
N ALA A 401 14.14 -3.01 -25.54
CA ALA A 401 15.20 -3.82 -26.12
C ALA A 401 15.93 -3.10 -27.27
N GLN A 402 15.21 -2.37 -28.12
CA GLN A 402 15.83 -1.57 -29.18
C GLN A 402 16.67 -0.41 -28.62
N MET A 403 16.18 0.30 -27.61
CA MET A 403 16.86 1.45 -27.01
C MET A 403 18.14 1.04 -26.27
N VAL A 404 18.11 -0.10 -25.56
CA VAL A 404 19.28 -0.68 -24.88
C VAL A 404 20.25 -1.28 -25.91
N GLY A 405 19.75 -2.04 -26.88
CA GLY A 405 20.57 -2.65 -27.94
C GLY A 405 21.26 -1.64 -28.87
N THR A 406 20.73 -0.42 -28.99
CA THR A 406 21.37 0.68 -29.75
C THR A 406 22.22 1.60 -28.87
N GLY A 407 22.25 1.39 -27.55
CA GLY A 407 22.99 2.22 -26.60
C GLY A 407 22.44 3.64 -26.41
N ARG A 408 21.15 3.84 -26.72
CA ARG A 408 20.40 5.08 -26.47
C ARG A 408 19.89 5.16 -25.02
N SER A 409 19.61 4.01 -24.42
CA SER A 409 19.40 3.84 -22.98
C SER A 409 20.54 3.01 -22.40
N ALA A 410 20.90 3.26 -21.13
CA ALA A 410 21.97 2.53 -20.46
C ALA A 410 21.58 1.06 -20.22
N ASP A 411 20.36 0.85 -19.74
CA ASP A 411 19.74 -0.43 -19.41
C ASP A 411 18.20 -0.32 -19.45
N GLU A 412 17.50 -1.42 -19.19
CA GLU A 412 16.04 -1.45 -19.16
C GLU A 412 15.47 -0.57 -18.02
N ARG A 413 16.14 -0.51 -16.86
CA ARG A 413 15.74 0.34 -15.72
C ARG A 413 15.75 1.82 -16.10
N ALA A 414 16.79 2.31 -16.77
CA ALA A 414 16.88 3.70 -17.23
C ALA A 414 15.75 4.04 -18.21
N TYR A 415 15.46 3.15 -19.17
CA TYR A 415 14.33 3.34 -20.08
C TYR A 415 12.99 3.45 -19.32
N ILE A 416 12.70 2.52 -18.41
CA ILE A 416 11.45 2.54 -17.64
C ILE A 416 11.36 3.81 -16.79
N ASN A 417 12.45 4.21 -16.14
CA ASN A 417 12.50 5.43 -15.33
C ASN A 417 12.09 6.67 -16.13
N ASP A 418 12.59 6.80 -17.36
CA ASP A 418 12.23 7.91 -18.26
C ASP A 418 10.74 7.89 -18.68
N GLN A 419 10.12 6.71 -18.73
CA GLN A 419 8.69 6.56 -19.05
C GLN A 419 7.77 6.89 -17.85
N ILE A 420 8.21 6.59 -16.63
CA ILE A 420 7.42 6.81 -15.40
C ILE A 420 7.74 8.13 -14.69
N ALA A 421 8.80 8.84 -15.06
CA ALA A 421 9.24 10.06 -14.39
C ALA A 421 8.13 11.12 -14.22
N ALA A 422 7.31 11.33 -15.25
CA ALA A 422 6.20 12.29 -15.18
C ALA A 422 5.10 11.86 -14.19
N LEU A 423 4.81 10.56 -14.11
CA LEU A 423 3.87 9.98 -13.14
C LEU A 423 4.40 10.19 -11.71
N LEU A 424 5.66 9.83 -11.46
CA LEU A 424 6.29 9.97 -10.15
C LEU A 424 6.38 11.44 -9.71
N GLY A 425 6.70 12.35 -10.63
CA GLY A 425 6.73 13.78 -10.35
C GLY A 425 5.36 14.34 -9.93
N ILE A 426 4.26 13.86 -10.54
CA ILE A 426 2.91 14.24 -10.13
C ILE A 426 2.55 13.60 -8.78
N MET A 427 2.93 12.34 -8.54
CA MET A 427 2.74 11.69 -7.24
C MET A 427 3.41 12.50 -6.12
N ASP A 428 4.66 12.91 -6.31
CA ASP A 428 5.43 13.69 -5.32
C ASP A 428 4.83 15.07 -5.06
N ARG A 429 4.35 15.74 -6.12
CA ARG A 429 3.80 17.09 -6.01
C ARG A 429 2.42 17.11 -5.37
N ASP A 430 1.54 16.20 -5.78
CA ASP A 430 0.11 16.33 -5.49
C ASP A 430 -0.35 15.45 -4.33
N THR A 431 0.31 14.31 -4.10
CA THR A 431 -0.17 13.30 -3.13
C THR A 431 0.64 13.24 -1.85
N LYS A 432 1.79 13.90 -1.81
CA LYS A 432 2.64 13.98 -0.63
C LYS A 432 1.95 14.74 0.49
N ALA A 433 1.89 14.11 1.64
CA ALA A 433 1.44 14.71 2.88
C ALA A 433 2.49 15.72 3.37
N VAL A 434 2.02 16.90 3.78
CA VAL A 434 2.83 18.02 4.25
C VAL A 434 2.58 18.27 5.72
N SER A 435 3.42 19.06 6.37
CA SER A 435 3.15 19.49 7.75
C SER A 435 1.81 20.22 7.85
N MET A 436 1.11 20.04 8.97
CA MET A 436 -0.14 20.74 9.22
C MET A 436 0.04 22.28 9.10
N PRO A 437 -0.95 23.00 8.56
CA PRO A 437 -0.93 24.46 8.56
C PRO A 437 -0.79 25.00 9.99
N GLN A 438 0.17 25.89 10.22
CA GLN A 438 0.47 26.44 11.55
C GLN A 438 -0.58 27.45 12.05
N ASN A 439 -1.30 28.09 11.13
CA ASN A 439 -2.23 29.18 11.43
C ASN A 439 -3.70 28.73 11.45
N LEU A 440 -3.98 27.53 11.95
CA LEU A 440 -5.35 27.02 12.01
C LEU A 440 -6.13 27.74 13.12
N SER A 441 -7.19 28.47 12.77
CA SER A 441 -8.05 29.15 13.74
C SER A 441 -9.08 28.20 14.36
N ALA A 442 -9.58 28.55 15.55
CA ALA A 442 -10.66 27.80 16.19
C ALA A 442 -11.94 27.79 15.34
N GLU A 443 -12.24 28.88 14.64
CA GLU A 443 -13.39 28.98 13.73
C GLU A 443 -13.26 28.02 12.54
N ALA A 444 -12.07 27.94 11.93
CA ALA A 444 -11.81 27.00 10.84
C ALA A 444 -11.93 25.54 11.29
N ALA A 445 -11.41 25.20 12.48
CA ALA A 445 -11.57 23.88 13.08
C ALA A 445 -13.04 23.53 13.35
N LYS A 446 -13.82 24.46 13.91
CA LYS A 446 -15.26 24.27 14.14
C LYS A 446 -16.05 24.09 12.86
N GLY A 447 -15.75 24.89 11.83
CA GLY A 447 -16.35 24.73 10.49
C GLY A 447 -16.04 23.36 9.89
N ARG A 448 -14.80 22.89 10.04
CA ARG A 448 -14.38 21.56 9.59
C ARG A 448 -15.10 20.45 10.35
N VAL A 449 -15.23 20.54 11.67
CA VAL A 449 -16.02 19.59 12.48
C VAL A 449 -17.47 19.59 12.02
N ALA A 450 -18.10 20.74 11.81
CA ALA A 450 -19.47 20.81 11.30
C ALA A 450 -19.63 20.09 9.94
N MET A 451 -18.66 20.25 9.02
CA MET A 451 -18.64 19.52 7.75
C MET A 451 -18.50 18.01 7.94
N LEU A 452 -17.66 17.57 8.88
CA LEU A 452 -17.50 16.14 9.21
C LEU A 452 -18.78 15.55 9.78
N LEU A 453 -19.46 16.27 10.68
CA LEU A 453 -20.72 15.85 11.29
C LEU A 453 -21.86 15.76 10.26
N GLY A 454 -21.83 16.62 9.23
CA GLY A 454 -22.77 16.58 8.10
C GLY A 454 -22.46 15.52 7.04
N SER A 455 -21.30 14.86 7.12
CA SER A 455 -20.86 13.86 6.12
C SER A 455 -21.58 12.52 6.28
N PRO A 456 -21.81 11.76 5.20
CA PRO A 456 -22.28 10.37 5.28
C PRO A 456 -21.38 9.46 6.13
N LYS A 457 -20.11 9.84 6.31
CA LYS A 457 -19.11 9.13 7.12
C LYS A 457 -18.93 9.73 8.52
N ALA A 458 -19.87 10.57 8.99
CA ALA A 458 -19.81 11.21 10.31
C ALA A 458 -19.60 10.17 11.43
N LYS A 459 -20.31 9.04 11.36
CA LYS A 459 -20.25 7.93 12.33
C LYS A 459 -19.02 7.04 12.16
N SER A 460 -17.82 7.61 12.30
CA SER A 460 -16.56 6.88 12.13
C SER A 460 -15.55 7.20 13.22
N LEU A 461 -14.67 6.24 13.54
CA LEU A 461 -13.54 6.48 14.44
C LEU A 461 -12.59 7.56 13.90
N HIS A 462 -12.47 7.66 12.58
CA HIS A 462 -11.68 8.72 11.94
C HIS A 462 -12.22 10.11 12.28
N THR A 463 -13.54 10.31 12.24
CA THR A 463 -14.15 11.59 12.63
C THR A 463 -13.82 11.94 14.08
N LEU A 464 -13.91 10.96 14.99
CA LEU A 464 -13.59 11.16 16.41
C LEU A 464 -12.10 11.48 16.63
N ALA A 465 -11.21 10.80 15.90
CA ALA A 465 -9.78 11.10 15.93
C ALA A 465 -9.47 12.53 15.44
N GLU A 466 -10.15 12.99 14.38
CA GLU A 466 -10.00 14.37 13.88
C GLU A 466 -10.55 15.42 14.87
N ILE A 467 -11.63 15.11 15.60
CA ILE A 467 -12.11 15.96 16.70
C ILE A 467 -11.07 16.02 17.83
N ARG A 468 -10.49 14.88 18.22
CA ARG A 468 -9.43 14.82 19.25
C ARG A 468 -8.18 15.59 18.82
N LEU A 469 -7.82 15.57 17.54
CA LEU A 469 -6.75 16.40 17.01
C LEU A 469 -6.98 17.88 17.31
N TYR A 470 -8.15 18.41 16.99
CA TYR A 470 -8.46 19.82 17.25
C TYR A 470 -8.55 20.16 18.74
N GLN A 471 -8.95 19.19 19.58
CA GLN A 471 -8.85 19.32 21.04
C GLN A 471 -7.39 19.44 21.50
N THR A 472 -6.49 18.58 21.01
CA THR A 472 -5.05 18.62 21.35
C THR A 472 -4.40 19.92 20.90
N MET A 473 -4.85 20.49 19.79
CA MET A 473 -4.40 21.81 19.30
C MET A 473 -4.99 23.00 20.09
N GLY A 474 -5.89 22.77 21.05
CA GLY A 474 -6.56 23.83 21.80
C GLY A 474 -7.58 24.63 20.98
N LEU A 475 -8.04 24.07 19.85
CA LEU A 475 -9.00 24.72 18.94
C LEU A 475 -10.45 24.37 19.25
N LEU A 476 -10.68 23.34 20.07
CA LEU A 476 -11.98 22.95 20.60
C LEU A 476 -11.93 22.86 22.12
N THR A 477 -13.00 23.30 22.79
CA THR A 477 -13.16 23.13 24.24
C THR A 477 -13.60 21.69 24.57
N ALA A 478 -13.45 21.28 25.83
CA ALA A 478 -13.92 19.96 26.28
C ALA A 478 -15.43 19.77 26.05
N GLU A 479 -16.23 20.82 26.28
CA GLU A 479 -17.69 20.81 26.07
C GLU A 479 -18.04 20.65 24.58
N GLU A 480 -17.30 21.31 23.69
CA GLU A 480 -17.49 21.19 22.24
C GLU A 480 -17.13 19.77 21.75
N VAL A 481 -16.09 19.17 22.31
CA VAL A 481 -15.70 17.79 22.01
C VAL A 481 -16.77 16.81 22.48
N GLU A 482 -17.26 16.97 23.71
CA GLU A 482 -18.32 16.11 24.26
C GLU A 482 -19.59 16.17 23.41
N MET A 483 -20.01 17.38 23.02
CA MET A 483 -21.13 17.58 22.10
C MET A 483 -20.89 16.94 20.73
N ALA A 484 -19.69 17.11 20.15
CA ALA A 484 -19.37 16.51 18.86
C ALA A 484 -19.37 14.97 18.93
N PHE A 485 -18.87 14.39 20.02
CA PHE A 485 -18.92 12.94 20.24
C PHE A 485 -20.37 12.44 20.36
N ASP A 486 -21.22 13.14 21.10
CA ASP A 486 -22.66 12.81 21.20
C ASP A 486 -23.35 12.86 19.83
N ILE A 487 -23.07 13.87 19.01
CA ILE A 487 -23.62 13.96 17.64
C ILE A 487 -23.14 12.79 16.76
N VAL A 488 -21.86 12.41 16.86
CA VAL A 488 -21.27 11.34 16.04
C VAL A 488 -21.84 9.96 16.39
N GLY A 489 -21.89 9.61 17.68
CA GLY A 489 -22.20 8.23 18.10
C GLY A 489 -23.13 8.10 19.29
N GLY A 490 -23.68 9.20 19.79
CA GLY A 490 -24.53 9.22 20.98
C GLY A 490 -23.81 8.61 22.19
N SER A 491 -24.54 7.79 22.93
CA SER A 491 -24.01 7.07 24.10
C SER A 491 -22.81 6.17 23.79
N GLU A 492 -22.73 5.55 22.60
CA GLU A 492 -21.57 4.71 22.23
C GLU A 492 -20.29 5.57 22.09
N ALA A 493 -20.40 6.79 21.56
CA ALA A 493 -19.25 7.69 21.45
C ALA A 493 -18.92 8.37 22.79
N LEU A 494 -19.91 8.79 23.58
CA LEU A 494 -19.67 9.33 24.92
C LEU A 494 -18.97 8.32 25.85
N LEU A 495 -19.19 7.02 25.64
CA LEU A 495 -18.43 5.97 26.31
C LEU A 495 -16.93 6.13 26.10
N PHE A 496 -16.47 6.55 24.92
CA PHE A 496 -15.04 6.79 24.66
C PHE A 496 -14.43 7.90 25.52
N LEU A 497 -15.25 8.86 25.96
CA LEU A 497 -14.80 9.96 26.81
C LEU A 497 -14.80 9.59 28.30
N HIS A 498 -15.89 8.96 28.76
CA HIS A 498 -16.18 8.81 30.20
C HIS A 498 -16.25 7.35 30.69
N GLY A 499 -16.26 6.39 29.77
CA GLY A 499 -16.37 4.97 30.08
C GLY A 499 -15.10 4.39 30.72
N PRO A 500 -15.22 3.29 31.45
CA PRO A 500 -14.06 2.55 31.94
C PRO A 500 -13.21 2.05 30.77
N ARG A 501 -11.89 1.96 30.99
CA ARG A 501 -10.92 1.64 29.92
C ARG A 501 -11.33 0.41 29.10
N GLU A 502 -11.68 -0.69 29.75
CA GLU A 502 -12.04 -1.94 29.08
C GLU A 502 -13.25 -1.80 28.14
N GLU A 503 -14.30 -1.11 28.58
CA GLU A 503 -15.49 -0.88 27.75
C GLU A 503 -15.18 0.03 26.55
N ARG A 504 -14.29 1.01 26.73
CA ARG A 504 -13.83 1.86 25.62
C ARG A 504 -13.09 1.07 24.56
N LEU A 505 -12.15 0.21 24.97
CA LEU A 505 -11.38 -0.64 24.06
C LEU A 505 -12.30 -1.61 23.30
N ALA A 506 -13.23 -2.28 24.01
CA ALA A 506 -14.20 -3.17 23.39
C ALA A 506 -15.10 -2.45 22.37
N MET A 507 -15.57 -1.25 22.71
CA MET A 507 -16.39 -0.45 21.80
C MET A 507 -15.59 0.05 20.59
N ALA A 508 -14.32 0.41 20.76
CA ALA A 508 -13.44 0.82 19.67
C ALA A 508 -13.22 -0.33 18.67
N ARG A 509 -12.96 -1.55 19.15
CA ARG A 509 -12.87 -2.76 18.30
C ARG A 509 -14.16 -3.03 17.54
N LYS A 510 -15.32 -2.91 18.21
CA LYS A 510 -16.64 -3.05 17.59
C LYS A 510 -16.85 -2.02 16.46
N TRP A 511 -16.47 -0.77 16.69
CA TRP A 511 -16.53 0.28 15.66
C TRP A 511 -15.55 0.03 14.51
N ALA A 512 -14.33 -0.44 14.82
CA ALA A 512 -13.34 -0.80 13.81
C ALA A 512 -13.87 -1.91 12.89
N GLY A 513 -14.46 -2.97 13.45
CA GLY A 513 -15.08 -4.06 12.68
C GLY A 513 -16.25 -3.60 11.80
N ARG A 514 -17.06 -2.65 12.27
CA ARG A 514 -18.16 -2.04 11.47
C ARG A 514 -17.66 -1.15 10.34
N SER A 515 -16.51 -0.51 10.53
CA SER A 515 -15.90 0.40 9.55
C SER A 515 -15.15 -0.34 8.44
N ALA A 516 -14.86 -1.63 8.64
CA ALA A 516 -14.25 -2.46 7.63
C ALA A 516 -15.18 -2.56 6.41
N PRO A 517 -14.73 -2.13 5.22
CA PRO A 517 -15.50 -2.31 4.00
C PRO A 517 -15.78 -3.79 3.73
N SER A 518 -16.97 -4.10 3.23
CA SER A 518 -17.35 -5.45 2.82
C SER A 518 -16.80 -5.74 1.42
N ALA A 519 -15.86 -6.69 1.30
CA ALA A 519 -15.38 -7.15 -0.01
C ALA A 519 -16.47 -7.87 -0.84
N LYS A 520 -17.56 -8.34 -0.21
CA LYS A 520 -18.64 -9.02 -0.93
C LYS A 520 -19.58 -8.01 -1.60
N PRO A 521 -19.88 -8.18 -2.91
CA PRO A 521 -20.83 -7.35 -3.66
C PRO A 521 -22.26 -7.49 -3.16
#